data_AF-A0AA39ZII9-F1
#
_entry.id   AF-A0AA39ZII9-F1
#
_cell.length_a   1.000
_cell.length_b   1.000
_cell.length_c   1.000
_cell.angle_alpha   90.00
_cell.angle_beta   90.00
_cell.angle_gamma   90.00
#
_symmetry.space_group_name_H-M   'P 1'
#
loop_
_entity.id
_entity.type
_entity.pdbx_description
1 polymer ?
#
loop_
_entity_poly.entity_id
_entity_poly.type
_entity_poly.pdbx_seq_one_letter_code
_entity_poly.pdbx_strand_id
1 'polypeptide(L)'
;MRYTEVKTVDDLFGPGAPAGTVPTDLEQSTGLERLEILGKMESVDVFDMRPLDASRLGTLSNPVLVRSAGEEQFAGCTGVPADSHNVIWLGMTRERPVERCPECGSVYKMEYVGPQEDHHHDHGHGHGHGWQEPKTMADYVKPEYW
;
A
#
# COMPACT_ATOMS: atom_id res chain seq x y z
N MET A 1 -9.53 15.63 20.18
CA MET A 1 -9.34 15.57 18.71
C MET A 1 -9.38 14.11 18.31
N ARG A 2 -10.18 13.80 17.30
CA ARG A 2 -10.35 12.46 16.72
C ARG A 2 -9.48 12.31 15.47
N TYR A 3 -9.13 11.08 15.12
CA TYR A 3 -8.38 10.78 13.91
C TYR A 3 -9.06 11.36 12.66
N THR A 4 -10.38 11.22 12.57
CA THR A 4 -11.20 11.75 11.46
C THR A 4 -11.23 13.28 11.34
N GLU A 5 -10.72 14.01 12.34
CA GLU A 5 -10.68 15.48 12.35
C GLU A 5 -9.34 16.02 11.81
N VAL A 6 -8.32 15.18 11.64
CA VAL A 6 -7.00 15.54 11.08
C VAL A 6 -7.12 15.80 9.58
N LYS A 7 -6.72 16.98 9.11
CA LYS A 7 -6.73 17.35 7.68
C LYS A 7 -5.36 17.78 7.18
N THR A 8 -4.59 18.46 8.01
CA THR A 8 -3.24 18.94 7.66
C THR A 8 -2.21 18.48 8.68
N VAL A 9 -0.93 18.72 8.39
CA VAL A 9 0.16 18.45 9.32
C VAL A 9 0.11 19.34 10.57
N ASP A 10 -0.48 20.54 10.45
CA ASP A 10 -0.63 21.48 11.58
C ASP A 10 -1.67 21.00 12.60
N ASP A 11 -2.58 20.12 12.19
CA ASP A 11 -3.54 19.49 13.09
C ASP A 11 -2.87 18.44 14.01
N LEU A 12 -1.62 18.06 13.73
CA LEU A 12 -0.88 17.02 14.44
C LEU A 12 0.00 17.55 15.59
N PHE A 13 -0.35 18.69 16.17
CA PHE A 13 0.25 19.16 17.42
C PHE A 13 -0.54 18.68 18.65
N GLY A 14 0.19 18.24 19.67
CA GLY A 14 -0.37 17.90 20.99
C GLY A 14 -0.80 19.13 21.79
N PRO A 15 -1.74 18.99 22.74
CA PRO A 15 -2.21 20.08 23.59
C PRO A 15 -1.15 20.60 24.59
N GLY A 16 -0.05 19.85 24.80
CA GLY A 16 0.94 20.13 25.84
C GLY A 16 0.47 19.70 27.24
N ALA A 17 1.42 19.45 28.13
CA ALA A 17 1.16 19.05 29.51
C ALA A 17 1.30 20.22 30.49
N PRO A 18 0.60 20.22 31.64
CA PRO A 18 0.76 21.23 32.69
C PRO A 18 2.18 21.24 33.27
N ALA A 19 2.64 22.42 33.72
CA ALA A 19 3.95 22.57 34.34
C ALA A 19 4.09 21.69 35.60
N GLY A 20 5.23 20.99 35.72
CA GLY A 20 5.52 20.10 36.86
C GLY A 20 4.93 18.69 36.74
N THR A 21 4.27 18.36 35.62
CA THR A 21 3.79 17.00 35.33
C THR A 21 4.66 16.30 34.29
N VAL A 22 4.66 14.97 34.29
CA VAL A 22 5.25 14.18 33.21
C VAL A 22 4.19 14.05 32.10
N PRO A 23 4.48 14.48 30.87
CA PRO A 23 3.55 14.42 29.75
C PRO A 23 3.28 12.98 29.34
N THR A 24 2.05 12.72 28.92
CA THR A 24 1.67 11.50 28.21
C THR A 24 1.99 11.60 26.73
N ASP A 25 2.05 10.46 26.04
CA ASP A 25 2.28 10.41 24.59
C ASP A 25 1.22 11.20 23.81
N LEU A 26 -0.03 11.24 24.29
CA LEU A 26 -1.09 12.04 23.67
C LEU A 26 -0.87 13.56 23.81
N GLU A 27 -0.16 14.00 24.84
CA GLU A 27 0.05 15.42 25.13
C GLU A 27 1.24 16.02 24.37
N GLN A 28 2.28 15.22 24.12
CA GLN A 28 3.54 15.69 23.50
C GLN A 28 3.93 15.00 22.19
N SER A 29 3.22 13.98 21.72
CA SER A 29 3.44 13.45 20.36
C SER A 29 3.15 14.51 19.30
N THR A 30 3.91 14.45 18.20
CA THR A 30 3.72 15.31 17.04
C THR A 30 3.85 14.53 15.73
N GLY A 31 3.27 15.06 14.64
CA GLY A 31 3.42 14.49 13.30
C GLY A 31 2.91 13.04 13.18
N LEU A 32 3.69 12.16 12.53
CA LEU A 32 3.29 10.78 12.26
C LEU A 32 3.08 9.94 13.51
N GLU A 33 3.87 10.17 14.56
CA GLU A 33 3.70 9.50 15.85
C GLU A 33 2.29 9.79 16.42
N ARG A 34 1.90 11.07 16.40
CA ARG A 34 0.56 11.46 16.83
C ARG A 34 -0.53 10.87 15.95
N LEU A 35 -0.34 10.87 14.63
CA LEU A 35 -1.29 10.29 13.67
C LEU A 35 -1.52 8.81 13.97
N GLU A 36 -0.44 8.07 14.24
CA GLU A 36 -0.50 6.65 14.60
C GLU A 36 -1.23 6.44 15.94
N ILE A 37 -0.92 7.22 16.97
CA ILE A 37 -1.58 7.14 18.29
C ILE A 37 -3.08 7.40 18.15
N LEU A 38 -3.48 8.48 17.46
CA LEU A 38 -4.88 8.81 17.24
C LEU A 38 -5.63 7.71 16.46
N GLY A 39 -5.00 7.14 15.42
CA GLY A 39 -5.55 6.01 14.69
C GLY A 39 -5.73 4.77 15.57
N LYS A 40 -4.70 4.38 16.32
CA LYS A 40 -4.75 3.23 17.25
C LYS A 40 -5.82 3.39 18.33
N MET A 41 -6.02 4.58 18.87
CA MET A 41 -7.10 4.88 19.83
C MET A 41 -8.50 4.62 19.24
N GLU A 42 -8.67 4.78 17.93
CA GLU A 42 -9.91 4.52 17.19
C GLU A 42 -9.92 3.14 16.50
N SER A 43 -8.96 2.26 16.82
CA SER A 43 -8.79 0.93 16.19
C SER A 43 -8.58 0.99 14.66
N VAL A 44 -7.97 2.07 14.17
CA VAL A 44 -7.59 2.27 12.77
C VAL A 44 -6.08 2.12 12.63
N ASP A 45 -5.64 1.16 11.82
CA ASP A 45 -4.24 1.06 11.41
C ASP A 45 -4.00 1.94 10.19
N VAL A 46 -3.35 3.09 10.41
CA VAL A 46 -3.12 4.11 9.39
C VAL A 46 -2.08 3.69 8.34
N PHE A 47 -1.26 2.68 8.63
CA PHE A 47 -0.19 2.21 7.74
C PHE A 47 -0.48 0.86 7.09
N ASP A 48 -1.62 0.23 7.41
CA ASP A 48 -2.07 -1.06 6.87
C ASP A 48 -0.99 -2.15 6.94
N MET A 49 -0.51 -2.45 8.15
CA MET A 49 0.57 -3.41 8.41
C MET A 49 0.13 -4.87 8.31
N ARG A 50 -1.05 -5.14 7.74
CA ARG A 50 -1.61 -6.47 7.61
C ARG A 50 -0.95 -7.23 6.46
N PRO A 51 -0.74 -8.55 6.58
CA PRO A 51 -0.26 -9.35 5.47
C PRO A 51 -1.32 -9.43 4.36
N LEU A 52 -0.89 -9.90 3.19
CA LEU A 52 -1.80 -10.21 2.08
C LEU A 52 -2.84 -11.24 2.51
N ASP A 53 -4.07 -11.09 1.98
CA ASP A 53 -5.13 -12.06 2.18
C ASP A 53 -4.80 -13.38 1.47
N ALA A 54 -4.44 -14.39 2.27
CA ALA A 54 -4.17 -15.75 1.84
C ALA A 54 -5.30 -16.73 2.20
N SER A 55 -6.50 -16.23 2.57
CA SER A 55 -7.65 -17.08 2.93
C SER A 55 -8.31 -17.73 1.72
N ARG A 56 -8.07 -17.19 0.51
CA ARG A 56 -8.68 -17.62 -0.74
C ARG A 56 -7.70 -17.50 -1.90
N LEU A 57 -7.96 -18.27 -2.95
CA LEU A 57 -7.25 -18.13 -4.22
C LEU A 57 -7.82 -16.93 -5.00
N GLY A 58 -6.96 -16.01 -5.42
CA GLY A 58 -7.34 -14.91 -6.31
C GLY A 58 -7.64 -15.42 -7.72
N THR A 59 -8.73 -14.95 -8.33
CA THR A 59 -9.09 -15.23 -9.73
C THR A 59 -9.13 -13.93 -10.52
N LEU A 60 -9.14 -13.98 -11.86
CA LEU A 60 -9.28 -12.76 -12.68
C LEU A 60 -10.58 -12.01 -12.35
N SER A 61 -11.69 -12.73 -12.16
CA SER A 61 -12.98 -12.14 -11.78
C SER A 61 -13.04 -11.63 -10.34
N ASN A 62 -12.18 -12.15 -9.45
CA ASN A 62 -12.14 -11.81 -8.03
C ASN A 62 -10.69 -11.88 -7.52
N PRO A 63 -9.85 -10.88 -7.88
CA PRO A 63 -8.43 -10.89 -7.53
C PRO A 63 -8.23 -10.53 -6.05
N VAL A 64 -7.05 -10.81 -5.51
CA VAL A 64 -6.61 -10.28 -4.22
C VAL A 64 -6.17 -8.83 -4.44
N LEU A 65 -6.84 -7.88 -3.78
CA LEU A 65 -6.55 -6.45 -3.94
C LEU A 65 -5.31 -6.07 -3.13
N VAL A 66 -4.42 -5.32 -3.76
CA VAL A 66 -3.19 -4.81 -3.15
C VAL A 66 -3.21 -3.29 -3.26
N ARG A 67 -3.39 -2.60 -2.13
CA ARG A 67 -3.49 -1.13 -2.12
C ARG A 67 -2.11 -0.52 -2.38
N SER A 68 -2.07 0.49 -3.24
CA SER A 68 -0.86 1.25 -3.54
C SER A 68 -1.15 2.74 -3.51
N ALA A 69 -0.23 3.52 -2.93
CA ALA A 69 -0.24 4.98 -3.03
C ALA A 69 0.82 5.50 -4.03
N GLY A 70 1.52 4.61 -4.75
CA GLY A 70 2.56 4.96 -5.73
C GLY A 70 2.33 4.30 -7.10
N GLU A 71 3.24 4.56 -8.03
CA GLU A 71 3.19 4.05 -9.42
C GLU A 71 3.39 2.53 -9.51
N GLU A 72 4.16 1.96 -8.59
CA GLU A 72 4.51 0.55 -8.52
C GLU A 72 4.22 0.00 -7.11
N GLN A 73 3.84 -1.28 -7.04
CA GLN A 73 3.63 -2.00 -5.78
C GLN A 73 4.03 -3.47 -5.90
N PHE A 74 4.62 -4.01 -4.82
CA PHE A 74 5.05 -5.40 -4.76
C PHE A 74 4.17 -6.24 -3.84
N ALA A 75 3.80 -7.44 -4.32
CA ALA A 75 3.09 -8.45 -3.54
C ALA A 75 3.97 -9.70 -3.37
N GLY A 76 4.17 -10.14 -2.13
CA GLY A 76 4.88 -11.38 -1.82
C GLY A 76 3.91 -12.54 -1.62
N CYS A 77 3.71 -13.38 -2.64
CA CYS A 77 2.84 -14.55 -2.57
C CYS A 77 3.56 -15.73 -1.92
N THR A 78 3.02 -16.28 -0.82
CA THR A 78 3.46 -17.56 -0.21
C THR A 78 2.47 -18.71 -0.44
N GLY A 79 1.43 -18.44 -1.23
CA GLY A 79 0.44 -19.42 -1.66
C GLY A 79 -0.83 -19.45 -0.81
N VAL A 80 -1.72 -20.39 -1.15
CA VAL A 80 -3.03 -20.56 -0.52
C VAL A 80 -3.25 -22.06 -0.29
N PRO A 81 -3.27 -22.55 0.97
CA PRO A 81 -3.08 -21.81 2.23
C PRO A 81 -1.72 -21.11 2.34
N ALA A 82 -1.62 -20.10 3.22
CA ALA A 82 -0.38 -19.37 3.47
C ALA A 82 0.81 -20.33 3.70
N ASP A 83 1.97 -19.97 3.14
CA ASP A 83 3.23 -20.72 3.22
C ASP A 83 3.24 -22.10 2.56
N SER A 84 2.29 -22.36 1.66
CA SER A 84 2.29 -23.57 0.82
C SER A 84 3.45 -23.64 -0.18
N HIS A 85 4.06 -22.51 -0.53
CA HIS A 85 5.26 -22.44 -1.36
C HIS A 85 6.18 -21.28 -0.95
N ASN A 86 7.40 -21.25 -1.49
CA ASN A 86 8.36 -20.17 -1.22
C ASN A 86 7.83 -18.82 -1.71
N VAL A 87 8.25 -17.73 -1.07
CA VAL A 87 7.82 -16.39 -1.47
C VAL A 87 8.17 -16.10 -2.93
N ILE A 88 7.15 -15.71 -3.70
CA ILE A 88 7.29 -15.19 -5.05
C ILE A 88 6.87 -13.73 -5.03
N TRP A 89 7.77 -12.86 -5.48
CA TRP A 89 7.53 -11.43 -5.60
C TRP A 89 6.88 -11.11 -6.94
N LEU A 90 5.78 -10.37 -6.89
CA LEU A 90 5.02 -9.92 -8.04
C LEU A 90 5.04 -8.39 -8.04
N GLY A 91 5.60 -7.78 -9.09
CA GLY A 91 5.57 -6.34 -9.30
C GLY A 91 4.34 -5.96 -10.12
N MET A 92 3.60 -4.95 -9.67
CA MET A 92 2.45 -4.39 -10.39
C MET A 92 2.66 -2.89 -10.54
N THR A 93 2.29 -2.34 -11.70
CA THR A 93 2.32 -0.89 -11.94
C THR A 93 0.93 -0.37 -12.26
N ARG A 94 0.75 0.96 -12.37
CA ARG A 94 -0.53 1.55 -12.77
C ARG A 94 -0.95 1.13 -14.19
N GLU A 95 0.01 0.96 -15.09
CA GLU A 95 -0.21 0.49 -16.46
C GLU A 95 -0.49 -1.01 -16.52
N ARG A 96 0.17 -1.80 -15.65
CA ARG A 96 0.01 -3.25 -15.53
C ARG A 96 -0.39 -3.61 -14.10
N PRO A 97 -1.66 -3.35 -13.72
CA PRO A 97 -2.09 -3.48 -12.33
C PRO A 97 -2.42 -4.91 -11.92
N VAL A 98 -2.36 -5.89 -12.82
CA VAL A 98 -2.73 -7.27 -12.52
C VAL A 98 -1.52 -8.15 -12.70
N GLU A 99 -1.21 -8.97 -11.69
CA GLU A 99 -0.25 -10.05 -11.85
C GLU A 99 -0.72 -11.38 -11.30
N ARG A 100 -0.21 -12.45 -11.90
CA ARG A 100 -0.54 -13.83 -11.53
C ARG A 100 0.68 -14.56 -10.99
N CYS A 101 0.53 -15.17 -9.82
CA CYS A 101 1.56 -16.03 -9.28
C CYS A 101 1.80 -17.24 -10.21
N PRO A 102 3.04 -17.51 -10.65
CA PRO A 102 3.34 -18.62 -11.55
C PRO A 102 3.24 -20.00 -10.87
N GLU A 103 3.28 -20.07 -9.53
CA GLU A 103 3.24 -21.32 -8.79
C GLU A 103 1.83 -21.70 -8.35
N CYS A 104 1.16 -20.87 -7.53
CA CYS A 104 -0.19 -21.17 -7.06
C CYS A 104 -1.31 -20.67 -7.98
N GLY A 105 -0.99 -19.82 -8.97
CA GLY A 105 -1.98 -19.26 -9.89
C GLY A 105 -2.87 -18.15 -9.31
N SER A 106 -2.65 -17.72 -8.06
CA SER A 106 -3.41 -16.61 -7.45
C SER A 106 -3.21 -15.32 -8.23
N VAL A 107 -4.30 -14.60 -8.48
CA VAL A 107 -4.31 -13.31 -9.17
C VAL A 107 -4.35 -12.17 -8.15
N TYR A 108 -3.43 -11.23 -8.28
CA TYR A 108 -3.33 -10.00 -7.50
C TYR A 108 -3.64 -8.81 -8.40
N LYS A 109 -4.34 -7.82 -7.86
CA LYS A 109 -4.65 -6.57 -8.57
C LYS A 109 -4.32 -5.37 -7.71
N MET A 110 -3.49 -4.48 -8.23
CA MET A 110 -3.18 -3.21 -7.62
C MET A 110 -4.40 -2.28 -7.63
N GLU A 111 -4.72 -1.74 -6.47
CA GLU A 111 -5.73 -0.70 -6.26
C GLU A 111 -5.01 0.60 -5.88
N TYR A 112 -4.98 1.57 -6.79
CA TYR A 112 -4.38 2.87 -6.53
C TYR A 112 -5.30 3.70 -5.62
N VAL A 113 -4.79 4.12 -4.46
CA VAL A 113 -5.49 4.92 -3.44
C VAL A 113 -4.83 6.28 -3.18
N GLY A 114 -3.83 6.65 -3.99
CA GLY A 114 -3.13 7.92 -3.90
C GLY A 114 -3.90 9.11 -4.50
N PRO A 115 -3.39 10.35 -4.34
CA PRO A 115 -3.96 11.55 -4.97
C PRO A 115 -4.00 11.44 -6.51
N GLN A 116 -5.03 11.99 -7.15
CA GLN A 116 -5.17 11.94 -8.61
C GLN A 116 -4.28 12.97 -9.35
N GLU A 117 -3.83 14.00 -8.64
CA GLU A 117 -3.06 15.13 -9.18
C GLU A 117 -1.63 15.10 -8.61
N ASP A 118 -0.75 14.32 -9.23
CA ASP A 118 0.67 14.31 -8.85
C ASP A 118 1.40 15.50 -9.49
N HIS A 119 1.58 16.58 -8.71
CA HIS A 119 2.41 17.73 -9.10
C HIS A 119 3.92 17.49 -8.88
N HIS A 120 4.34 16.27 -8.56
CA HIS A 120 5.73 15.90 -8.26
C HIS A 120 6.54 15.38 -9.46
N HIS A 121 6.10 15.69 -10.68
CA HIS A 121 6.83 15.32 -11.91
C HIS A 121 8.11 16.14 -12.20
N ASP A 122 8.55 17.04 -11.31
CA ASP A 122 9.70 17.94 -11.59
C ASP A 122 10.92 17.77 -10.65
N HIS A 123 11.16 16.55 -10.16
CA HIS A 123 12.46 16.18 -9.62
C HIS A 123 13.05 15.00 -10.40
N GLY A 124 13.50 15.29 -11.63
CA GLY A 124 14.90 15.11 -12.00
C GLY A 124 15.56 13.74 -11.86
N HIS A 125 14.83 12.65 -11.67
CA HIS A 125 15.33 11.29 -11.85
C HIS A 125 14.72 10.72 -13.10
N GLY A 126 15.30 11.13 -14.24
CA GLY A 126 15.25 10.33 -15.44
C GLY A 126 15.87 8.96 -15.14
N HIS A 127 15.07 8.04 -14.62
CA HIS A 127 15.28 6.60 -14.81
C HIS A 127 14.88 6.25 -16.24
N GLY A 128 15.47 6.98 -17.20
CA GLY A 128 15.68 6.51 -18.56
C GLY A 128 16.78 5.47 -18.56
N HIS A 129 16.61 4.39 -17.78
CA HIS A 129 17.17 3.14 -18.23
C HIS A 129 16.22 2.67 -19.32
N GLY A 130 16.70 2.62 -20.56
CA GLY A 130 15.99 2.03 -21.70
C GLY A 130 15.76 0.52 -21.55
N TRP A 131 15.52 0.06 -20.32
CA TRP A 131 15.10 -1.27 -20.00
C TRP A 131 13.57 -1.29 -20.13
N GLN A 132 13.13 -1.59 -21.34
CA GLN A 132 11.77 -2.05 -21.54
C GLN A 132 11.71 -3.41 -20.84
N GLU A 133 10.80 -3.54 -19.88
CA GLU A 133 10.54 -4.83 -19.26
C GLU A 133 10.31 -5.85 -20.38
N PRO A 134 11.04 -6.99 -20.38
CA PRO A 134 10.92 -7.97 -21.43
C PRO A 134 9.45 -8.40 -21.49
N LYS A 135 8.88 -8.35 -22.70
CA LYS A 135 7.47 -8.67 -22.90
C LYS A 135 7.16 -10.02 -22.27
N THR A 136 6.24 -10.03 -21.33
CA THR A 136 5.77 -11.22 -20.66
C THR A 136 4.58 -11.79 -21.43
N MET A 137 4.11 -12.99 -21.06
CA MET A 137 2.90 -13.56 -21.65
C MET A 137 1.71 -12.60 -21.53
N ALA A 138 1.64 -11.79 -20.47
CA ALA A 138 0.55 -10.85 -20.22
C ALA A 138 0.41 -9.81 -21.35
N ASP A 139 1.51 -9.35 -21.95
CA ASP A 139 1.49 -8.33 -23.01
C ASP A 139 0.86 -8.85 -24.33
N TYR A 140 0.67 -10.17 -24.46
CA TYR A 140 0.06 -10.82 -25.62
C TYR A 140 -1.38 -11.29 -25.35
N VAL A 141 -1.86 -11.18 -24.11
CA VAL A 141 -3.24 -11.52 -23.74
C VAL A 141 -4.15 -10.36 -24.12
N LYS A 142 -5.24 -10.63 -24.85
CA LYS A 142 -6.13 -9.55 -25.29
C LYS A 142 -6.80 -8.88 -24.10
N PRO A 143 -7.15 -7.58 -24.21
CA PRO A 143 -8.05 -6.89 -23.31
C PRO A 143 -9.50 -7.42 -23.30
N GLU A 144 -9.73 -8.70 -23.53
CA GLU A 144 -11.01 -9.37 -23.22
C GLU A 144 -10.81 -10.55 -22.25
N TYR A 145 -9.55 -10.91 -21.96
CA TYR A 145 -9.14 -12.05 -21.11
C TYR A 145 -8.47 -11.63 -19.79
N TRP A 146 -8.49 -10.33 -19.49
CA TRP A 146 -8.13 -9.73 -18.19
C TRP A 146 -9.34 -9.74 -17.27
#